data_AF-A0A932B4U0-F1
#
_entry.id   AF-A0A932B4U0-F1
#
_cell.length_a   1.000
_cell.length_b   1.000
_cell.length_c   1.000
_cell.angle_alpha   90.00
_cell.angle_beta   90.00
_cell.angle_gamma   90.00
#
_symmetry.space_group_name_H-M   'P 1'
#
loop_
_entity.id
_entity.type
_entity.pdbx_description
1 polymer ?
#
loop_
_entity_poly.entity_id
_entity_poly.type
_entity_poly.pdbx_seq_one_letter_code
_entity_poly.pdbx_strand_id
1 'polypeptide(L)'
;MPSWAGLIKAVETAQGNPQRAEEGQEVKLQFDDQTQRELRLRVRFTKGKGGRTSEDMCVMLLEDLRAVRARQRQDKLAAMGRMSAGIAHEIRNPLAAISQANALLAEDAATPTQKKLTQLVTDNVARLKHIIDDILAVAPGVRPPAPAIDPIETIVAICNDWRSTQGLPLGEDSLLDIDTSGSQRAPTYPQLKIRFEPEHLQRVLVNLLD
;
A
#
# COMPACT_ATOMS: atom_id res chain seq x y z
N MET A 1 28.29 18.52 -21.27
CA MET A 1 28.97 17.28 -21.67
C MET A 1 28.81 16.34 -20.48
N PRO A 2 28.25 15.13 -20.67
CA PRO A 2 27.95 14.25 -19.54
C PRO A 2 29.21 14.05 -18.71
N SER A 3 29.11 14.09 -17.38
CA SER A 3 30.27 13.94 -16.50
C SER A 3 30.74 12.47 -16.45
N TRP A 4 31.31 11.98 -17.56
CA TRP A 4 31.91 10.65 -17.71
C TRP A 4 33.09 10.41 -16.76
N ALA A 5 33.53 11.45 -16.02
CA ALA A 5 34.58 11.38 -15.01
C ALA A 5 34.37 10.25 -13.99
N GLY A 6 33.12 9.97 -13.60
CA GLY A 6 32.80 8.85 -12.71
C GLY A 6 33.13 7.48 -13.31
N LEU A 7 32.89 7.30 -14.62
CA LEU A 7 33.21 6.07 -15.33
C LEU A 7 34.70 5.92 -15.62
N ILE A 8 35.37 7.00 -16.02
CA ILE A 8 36.81 7.00 -16.28
C ILE A 8 37.58 6.60 -15.02
N LYS A 9 37.29 7.26 -13.89
CA LYS A 9 37.90 6.93 -12.59
C LYS A 9 37.65 5.48 -12.18
N ALA A 10 36.46 4.96 -12.47
CA ALA A 10 36.11 3.57 -12.17
C ALA A 10 36.92 2.58 -13.01
N VAL A 11 37.18 2.87 -14.29
CA VAL A 11 38.01 2.04 -15.18
C VAL A 11 39.50 2.13 -14.81
N GLU A 12 40.01 3.31 -14.47
CA GLU A 12 41.39 3.49 -14.01
C GLU A 12 41.63 2.71 -12.70
N THR A 13 40.68 2.75 -11.77
CA THR A 13 40.74 1.97 -10.52
C THR A 13 40.67 0.47 -10.81
N ALA A 14 39.91 0.05 -11.83
CA ALA A 14 39.78 -1.35 -12.23
C ALA A 14 41.07 -1.93 -12.82
N GLN A 15 41.90 -1.11 -13.49
CA GLN A 15 43.22 -1.55 -13.97
C GLN A 15 44.17 -1.90 -12.82
N GLY A 16 44.08 -1.17 -11.69
CA GLY A 16 44.87 -1.45 -10.49
C GLY A 16 44.39 -2.66 -9.67
N ASN A 17 43.15 -3.11 -9.85
CA ASN A 17 42.58 -4.26 -9.14
C ASN A 17 41.54 -5.02 -10.00
N PRO A 18 42.00 -5.82 -10.98
CA PRO A 18 41.14 -6.44 -11.98
C PRO A 18 40.18 -7.49 -11.41
N GLN A 19 40.54 -8.21 -10.33
CA GLN A 19 39.63 -9.16 -9.66
C GLN A 19 38.39 -8.46 -9.08
N ARG A 20 38.58 -7.34 -8.39
CA ARG A 20 37.49 -6.55 -7.80
C ARG A 20 36.61 -5.89 -8.87
N ALA A 21 37.18 -5.62 -10.05
CA ALA A 21 36.46 -5.04 -11.16
C ALA A 21 35.50 -6.03 -11.85
N GLU A 22 35.78 -7.34 -11.79
CA GLU A 22 34.88 -8.39 -12.30
C GLU A 22 33.66 -8.60 -11.38
N GLU A 23 33.79 -8.39 -10.06
CA GLU A 23 32.68 -8.48 -9.08
C GLU A 23 31.64 -7.35 -9.24
N GLY A 24 32.06 -6.25 -9.85
CA GLY A 24 31.25 -5.11 -10.21
C GLY A 24 31.21 -4.03 -9.13
N GLN A 25 31.44 -2.79 -9.55
CA GLN A 25 31.45 -1.60 -8.71
C GLN A 25 30.26 -0.69 -9.05
N GLU A 26 29.68 -0.04 -8.04
CA GLU A 26 28.65 0.96 -8.27
C GLU A 26 29.27 2.31 -8.63
N VAL A 27 28.80 2.91 -9.72
CA VAL A 27 29.25 4.19 -10.24
C VAL A 27 28.05 5.13 -10.33
N LYS A 28 28.20 6.32 -9.77
CA LYS A 28 27.19 7.39 -9.87
C LYS A 28 27.58 8.32 -11.01
N LEU A 29 26.66 8.53 -11.94
CA LEU A 29 26.82 9.44 -13.05
C LEU A 29 25.82 10.58 -12.95
N GLN A 30 26.32 11.79 -13.13
CA GLN A 30 25.51 12.99 -13.15
C GLN A 30 25.46 13.52 -14.59
N PHE A 31 24.25 13.62 -15.12
CA PHE A 31 23.97 14.07 -16.47
C PHE A 31 23.67 15.56 -16.49
N ASP A 32 23.80 16.16 -17.68
CA ASP A 32 23.63 17.61 -17.90
C ASP A 32 22.22 18.11 -17.53
N ASP A 33 21.22 17.21 -17.54
CA ASP A 33 19.83 17.45 -17.13
C ASP A 33 19.61 17.35 -15.60
N GLN A 34 20.69 17.40 -14.81
CA GLN A 34 20.73 17.14 -13.37
C GLN A 34 20.23 15.74 -12.96
N THR A 35 19.99 14.83 -13.89
CA THR A 35 19.61 13.46 -13.51
C THR A 35 20.83 12.70 -13.01
N GLN A 36 20.63 11.99 -11.90
CA GLN A 36 21.62 11.05 -11.38
C GLN A 36 21.25 9.63 -11.81
N ARG A 37 22.25 8.85 -12.21
CA ARG A 37 22.13 7.41 -12.48
C ARG A 37 23.12 6.66 -11.63
N GLU A 38 22.67 5.54 -11.08
CA GLU A 38 23.54 4.62 -10.38
C GLU A 38 23.65 3.36 -11.23
N LEU A 39 24.87 3.08 -11.70
CA LEU A 39 25.17 1.97 -12.58
C LEU A 39 26.05 0.98 -11.84
N ARG A 40 25.88 -0.31 -12.10
CA ARG A 40 26.88 -1.31 -11.76
C ARG A 40 27.78 -1.51 -12.98
N LEU A 41 29.06 -1.19 -12.82
CA LEU A 41 30.08 -1.39 -13.82
C LEU A 41 30.87 -2.66 -13.49
N ARG A 42 30.87 -3.64 -14.40
CA ARG A 42 31.83 -4.75 -14.40
C ARG A 42 32.82 -4.56 -15.53
N VAL A 43 34.10 -4.76 -15.25
CA VAL A 43 35.17 -4.54 -16.21
C VAL A 43 36.00 -5.80 -16.29
N ARG A 44 36.19 -6.30 -17.51
CA ARG A 44 37.04 -7.46 -17.79
C ARG A 44 38.10 -7.09 -18.81
N PHE A 45 39.36 -7.20 -18.41
CA PHE A 45 40.49 -7.01 -19.31
C PHE A 45 40.83 -8.31 -20.01
N THR A 46 41.04 -8.24 -21.32
CA THR A 46 41.38 -9.38 -22.18
C THR A 46 42.66 -9.05 -22.93
N LYS A 47 43.63 -9.96 -22.90
CA LYS A 47 44.87 -9.82 -23.67
C LYS A 47 44.57 -10.10 -25.14
N GLY A 48 44.90 -9.16 -26.02
CA GLY A 48 44.81 -9.37 -27.47
C GLY A 48 45.70 -10.55 -27.90
N LYS A 49 45.16 -11.50 -28.66
CA LYS A 49 45.96 -12.58 -29.24
C LYS A 49 46.80 -12.04 -30.40
N GLY A 50 48.07 -11.76 -30.13
CA GLY A 50 49.22 -11.90 -31.04
C GLY A 50 49.26 -11.09 -32.34
N GLY A 51 50.14 -10.09 -32.38
CA GLY A 51 50.67 -9.52 -33.64
C GLY A 51 51.03 -8.03 -33.55
N ARG A 52 52.30 -7.72 -33.20
CA ARG A 52 53.01 -6.40 -33.23
C ARG A 52 52.37 -5.15 -32.60
N THR A 53 51.08 -5.12 -32.32
CA THR A 53 50.35 -4.12 -31.53
C THR A 53 49.34 -4.86 -30.66
N SER A 54 49.79 -5.38 -29.52
CA SER A 54 48.91 -6.01 -28.53
C SER A 54 48.19 -4.90 -27.77
N GLU A 55 47.07 -4.42 -28.29
CA GLU A 55 46.20 -3.51 -27.54
C GLU A 55 45.48 -4.32 -26.45
N ASP A 56 45.62 -3.88 -25.20
CA ASP A 56 44.84 -4.43 -24.09
C ASP A 56 43.37 -4.07 -24.31
N MET A 57 42.55 -5.06 -24.64
CA MET A 57 41.12 -4.85 -24.84
C MET A 57 40.38 -5.00 -23.51
N CYS A 58 39.42 -4.12 -23.27
CA CYS A 58 38.62 -4.10 -22.07
C CYS A 58 37.13 -4.18 -22.44
N VAL A 59 36.43 -5.15 -21.88
CA VAL A 59 34.98 -5.27 -21.98
C VAL A 59 34.35 -4.67 -20.73
N MET A 60 33.47 -3.69 -20.92
CA MET A 60 32.72 -3.03 -19.86
C MET A 60 31.25 -3.40 -19.96
N LEU A 61 30.69 -3.94 -18.88
CA LEU A 61 29.27 -4.17 -18.73
C LEU A 61 28.68 -3.12 -17.77
N LEU A 62 27.69 -2.37 -18.25
CA LEU A 62 26.99 -1.32 -17.52
C LEU A 62 25.55 -1.76 -17.28
N GLU A 63 25.18 -1.98 -16.02
CA GLU A 63 23.81 -2.31 -15.62
C GLU A 63 23.19 -1.13 -14.88
N ASP A 64 22.00 -0.67 -15.29
CA ASP A 64 21.25 0.36 -14.56
C ASP A 64 20.57 -0.24 -13.33
N LEU A 65 20.93 0.24 -12.14
CA LEU A 65 20.42 -0.29 -10.88
C LEU A 65 19.02 0.21 -10.52
N ARG A 66 18.45 1.16 -11.27
CA ARG A 66 17.12 1.71 -10.96
C ARG A 66 16.02 0.65 -11.00
N ALA A 67 16.02 -0.19 -12.03
CA ALA A 67 15.04 -1.27 -12.15
C ALA A 67 15.19 -2.31 -11.03
N VAL A 68 16.44 -2.68 -10.71
CA VAL A 68 16.75 -3.63 -9.63
C VAL A 68 16.30 -3.10 -8.27
N ARG A 69 16.61 -1.83 -7.97
CA ARG A 69 16.24 -1.19 -6.71
C ARG A 69 14.74 -0.91 -6.61
N ALA A 70 14.09 -0.55 -7.72
CA ALA A 70 12.64 -0.41 -7.76
C ALA A 70 11.96 -1.75 -7.45
N ARG A 71 12.45 -2.85 -8.03
CA ARG A 71 11.97 -4.20 -7.74
C ARG A 71 12.20 -4.60 -6.28
N GLN A 72 13.40 -4.39 -5.73
CA GLN A 72 13.67 -4.64 -4.31
C GLN A 72 12.77 -3.81 -3.38
N ARG A 73 12.50 -2.56 -3.73
CA ARG A 73 11.60 -1.70 -2.98
C ARG A 73 10.16 -2.22 -3.05
N GLN A 74 9.68 -2.63 -4.22
CA GLN A 74 8.37 -3.27 -4.38
C GLN A 74 8.27 -4.58 -3.60
N ASP A 75 9.28 -5.45 -3.68
CA ASP A 75 9.30 -6.73 -2.96
C ASP A 75 9.27 -6.51 -1.44
N LYS A 76 10.06 -5.54 -0.94
CA LYS A 76 10.08 -5.15 0.48
C LYS A 76 8.73 -4.60 0.92
N LEU A 77 8.13 -3.72 0.12
CA LEU A 77 6.82 -3.15 0.39
C LEU A 77 5.70 -4.22 0.35
N ALA A 78 5.76 -5.16 -0.59
CA ALA A 78 4.81 -6.26 -0.70
C ALA A 78 4.93 -7.27 0.45
N ALA A 79 6.16 -7.56 0.89
CA ALA A 79 6.41 -8.36 2.08
C ALA A 79 5.87 -7.66 3.34
N MET A 80 6.08 -6.34 3.46
CA MET A 80 5.48 -5.54 4.53
C MET A 80 3.95 -5.60 4.48
N GLY A 81 3.31 -5.44 3.32
CA GLY A 81 1.84 -5.50 3.21
C GLY A 81 1.22 -6.82 3.63
N ARG A 82 1.83 -7.95 3.27
CA ARG A 82 1.35 -9.28 3.73
C ARG A 82 1.46 -9.43 5.24
N MET A 83 2.54 -8.95 5.85
CA MET A 83 2.75 -9.03 7.29
C MET A 83 1.88 -8.01 8.05
N SER A 84 1.71 -6.81 7.51
CA SER A 84 0.88 -5.73 8.08
C SER A 84 -0.59 -6.10 8.12
N ALA A 85 -1.13 -6.82 7.13
CA ALA A 85 -2.54 -7.25 7.13
C ALA A 85 -2.86 -8.21 8.29
N GLY A 86 -2.00 -9.22 8.52
CA GLY A 86 -2.16 -10.15 9.65
C GLY A 86 -2.03 -9.45 11.00
N ILE A 87 -1.00 -8.61 11.14
CA ILE A 87 -0.77 -7.82 12.36
C ILE A 87 -1.92 -6.84 12.62
N ALA A 88 -2.50 -6.23 11.58
CA ALA A 88 -3.61 -5.29 11.76
C ALA A 88 -4.87 -5.97 12.31
N HIS A 89 -5.20 -7.19 11.85
CA HIS A 89 -6.29 -7.95 12.44
C HIS A 89 -6.01 -8.32 13.90
N GLU A 90 -4.77 -8.68 14.23
CA GLU A 90 -4.38 -8.99 15.61
C GLU A 90 -4.38 -7.77 16.54
N ILE A 91 -4.17 -6.55 16.02
CA ILE A 91 -4.25 -5.30 16.82
C ILE A 91 -5.69 -4.77 16.90
N ARG A 92 -6.50 -4.93 15.84
CA ARG A 92 -7.92 -4.51 15.87
C ARG A 92 -8.70 -5.23 16.96
N ASN A 93 -8.42 -6.51 17.20
CA ASN A 93 -9.09 -7.32 18.21
C ASN A 93 -8.95 -6.77 19.65
N PRO A 94 -7.73 -6.55 20.20
CA PRO A 94 -7.57 -5.94 21.52
C PRO A 94 -8.07 -4.50 21.56
N LEU A 95 -7.97 -3.72 20.47
CA LEU A 95 -8.57 -2.37 20.42
C LEU A 95 -10.09 -2.40 20.52
N ALA A 96 -10.75 -3.37 19.89
CA ALA A 96 -12.19 -3.56 20.00
C ALA A 96 -12.59 -3.92 21.44
N ALA A 97 -11.85 -4.84 22.08
CA ALA A 97 -12.07 -5.20 23.48
C ALA A 97 -11.87 -4.01 24.44
N ILE A 98 -10.81 -3.22 24.25
CA ILE A 98 -10.57 -1.99 25.03
C ILE A 98 -11.70 -0.99 24.81
N SER A 99 -12.14 -0.79 23.57
CA SER A 99 -13.26 0.10 23.25
C SER A 99 -14.54 -0.32 23.97
N GLN A 100 -14.84 -1.62 23.98
CA GLN A 100 -16.06 -2.17 24.56
C GLN A 100 -16.03 -2.08 26.09
N ALA A 101 -14.91 -2.44 26.72
CA ALA A 101 -14.72 -2.27 28.15
C ALA A 101 -14.80 -0.79 28.58
N ASN A 102 -14.23 0.11 27.79
CA ASN A 102 -14.30 1.54 28.06
C ASN A 102 -15.70 2.13 27.88
N ALA A 103 -16.50 1.59 26.95
CA ALA A 103 -17.90 1.97 26.79
C ALA A 103 -18.72 1.60 28.05
N LEU A 104 -18.55 0.39 28.58
CA LEU A 104 -19.17 -0.02 29.84
C LEU A 104 -18.73 0.88 31.01
N LEU A 105 -17.45 1.21 31.10
CA LEU A 105 -16.94 2.15 32.12
C LEU A 105 -17.50 3.58 31.95
N ALA A 106 -17.83 3.98 30.72
CA ALA A 106 -18.43 5.27 30.44
C ALA A 106 -19.91 5.33 30.88
N GLU A 107 -20.64 4.22 30.80
CA GLU A 107 -22.00 4.09 31.31
C GLU A 107 -22.04 4.29 32.84
N ASP A 108 -21.08 3.72 33.56
CA ASP A 108 -20.95 3.83 35.02
C ASP A 108 -20.22 5.12 35.49
N ALA A 109 -19.79 5.99 34.57
CA ALA A 109 -18.99 7.17 34.90
C ALA A 109 -19.84 8.29 35.56
N ALA A 110 -19.80 8.35 36.89
CA ALA A 110 -20.56 9.33 37.67
C ALA A 110 -19.88 10.71 37.78
N THR A 111 -18.55 10.76 37.83
CA THR A 111 -17.81 12.01 38.07
C THR A 111 -17.32 12.66 36.77
N PRO A 112 -17.16 14.00 36.72
CA PRO A 112 -16.57 14.68 35.57
C PRO A 112 -15.18 14.13 35.19
N THR A 113 -14.39 13.72 36.19
CA THR A 113 -13.07 13.11 35.98
C THR A 113 -13.17 11.75 35.31
N GLN A 114 -14.08 10.87 35.74
CA GLN A 114 -14.30 9.56 35.10
C GLN A 114 -14.77 9.71 33.65
N LYS A 115 -15.69 10.64 33.38
CA LYS A 115 -16.14 10.95 32.02
C LYS A 115 -14.99 11.46 31.14
N LYS A 116 -14.11 12.30 31.68
CA LYS A 116 -12.93 12.79 30.95
C LYS A 116 -11.93 11.67 30.65
N LEU A 117 -11.71 10.74 31.59
CA LEU A 117 -10.81 9.60 31.40
C LEU A 117 -11.34 8.62 30.35
N THR A 118 -12.63 8.27 30.42
CA THR A 118 -13.27 7.39 29.43
C THR A 118 -13.26 8.03 28.04
N GLN A 119 -13.49 9.34 27.94
CA GLN A 119 -13.35 10.06 26.66
C GLN A 119 -11.92 10.00 26.12
N LEU A 120 -10.90 10.22 26.96
CA LEU A 120 -9.50 10.13 26.55
C LEU A 120 -9.15 8.74 26.00
N VAL A 121 -9.66 7.67 26.61
CA VAL A 121 -9.45 6.31 26.12
C VAL A 121 -10.13 6.12 24.77
N THR A 122 -11.37 6.58 24.60
CA THR A 122 -12.09 6.54 23.32
C THR A 122 -11.30 7.24 22.21
N ASP A 123 -10.80 8.45 22.46
CA ASP A 123 -10.04 9.22 21.49
C ASP A 123 -8.73 8.50 21.09
N ASN A 124 -8.04 7.88 22.06
CA ASN A 124 -6.81 7.14 21.78
C ASN A 124 -7.06 5.85 20.99
N VAL A 125 -8.14 5.12 21.29
CA VAL A 125 -8.54 3.93 20.51
C VAL A 125 -8.88 4.31 19.08
N ALA A 126 -9.63 5.40 18.88
CA ALA A 126 -9.96 5.91 17.55
C ALA A 126 -8.71 6.32 16.76
N ARG A 127 -7.78 7.03 17.41
CA ARG A 127 -6.49 7.41 16.81
C ARG A 127 -5.66 6.18 16.41
N LEU A 128 -5.59 5.16 17.26
CA LEU A 128 -4.86 3.92 16.96
C LEU A 128 -5.47 3.16 15.79
N LYS A 129 -6.81 3.09 15.70
CA LYS A 129 -7.50 2.52 14.53
C LYS A 129 -7.09 3.24 13.25
N HIS A 130 -7.05 4.58 13.26
CA HIS A 130 -6.66 5.37 12.10
C HIS A 130 -5.20 5.14 11.67
N ILE A 131 -4.27 5.09 12.63
CA ILE A 131 -2.85 4.79 12.34
C ILE A 131 -2.69 3.41 11.69
N ILE A 132 -3.44 2.41 12.15
CA ILE A 132 -3.42 1.06 11.57
C ILE A 132 -3.97 1.10 10.14
N ASP A 133 -5.07 1.79 9.92
CA ASP A 133 -5.68 1.96 8.59
C ASP A 133 -4.71 2.68 7.62
N ASP A 134 -4.00 3.71 8.08
CA ASP A 134 -2.98 4.44 7.30
C ASP A 134 -1.79 3.53 6.94
N ILE A 135 -1.30 2.72 7.88
CA ILE A 135 -0.23 1.76 7.64
C ILE A 135 -0.65 0.72 6.59
N LEU A 136 -1.89 0.25 6.65
CA LEU A 136 -2.45 -0.67 5.66
C LEU A 136 -2.67 -0.01 4.29
N ALA A 137 -2.97 1.28 4.25
CA ALA A 137 -3.14 2.04 3.01
C ALA A 137 -1.81 2.25 2.27
N VAL A 138 -0.71 2.42 3.01
CA VAL A 138 0.65 2.60 2.45
C VAL A 138 1.27 1.28 2.01
N ALA A 139 0.85 0.15 2.59
CA ALA A 139 1.42 -1.14 2.25
C ALA A 139 0.86 -1.67 0.90
N PRO A 140 1.70 -1.97 -0.09
CA PRO A 140 1.31 -2.64 -1.33
C PRO A 140 1.02 -4.11 -1.06
N GLY A 141 -0.03 -4.39 -0.32
CA GLY A 141 -0.70 -5.66 -0.44
C GLY A 141 -1.37 -5.69 -1.81
N VAL A 142 -1.27 -6.81 -2.52
CA VAL A 142 -2.32 -7.16 -3.47
C VAL A 142 -3.59 -7.17 -2.64
N ARG A 143 -4.35 -6.06 -2.63
CA ARG A 143 -5.73 -6.11 -2.17
C ARG A 143 -6.34 -7.24 -2.98
N PRO A 144 -6.92 -8.27 -2.34
CA PRO A 144 -7.71 -9.22 -3.10
C PRO A 144 -8.61 -8.41 -4.03
N PRO A 145 -8.72 -8.77 -5.32
CA PRO A 145 -9.59 -8.01 -6.21
C PRO A 145 -10.94 -7.92 -5.53
N ALA A 146 -11.39 -6.68 -5.28
CA ALA A 146 -12.61 -6.43 -4.54
C ALA A 146 -13.73 -7.32 -5.09
N PRO A 147 -14.52 -7.96 -4.22
CA PRO A 147 -15.50 -8.94 -4.66
C PRO A 147 -16.47 -8.29 -5.65
N ALA A 148 -16.92 -9.09 -6.61
CA ALA A 148 -17.96 -8.65 -7.54
C ALA A 148 -19.30 -8.69 -6.81
N ILE A 149 -19.84 -7.52 -6.50
CA ILE A 149 -21.11 -7.35 -5.80
C ILE A 149 -22.21 -6.86 -6.73
N ASP A 150 -23.45 -7.24 -6.44
CA ASP A 150 -24.62 -6.57 -7.00
C ASP A 150 -24.88 -5.29 -6.17
N PRO A 151 -24.72 -4.09 -6.76
CA PRO A 151 -24.79 -2.86 -5.99
C PRO A 151 -26.17 -2.64 -5.37
N ILE A 152 -27.25 -2.98 -6.08
CA ILE A 152 -28.61 -2.75 -5.61
C ILE A 152 -28.91 -3.70 -4.44
N GLU A 153 -28.62 -4.98 -4.61
CA GLU A 153 -28.83 -5.99 -3.57
C GLU A 153 -28.02 -5.64 -2.31
N THR A 154 -26.77 -5.22 -2.48
CA THR A 154 -25.87 -4.89 -1.36
C THR A 154 -26.33 -3.62 -0.63
N ILE A 155 -26.73 -2.56 -1.34
CA ILE A 155 -27.27 -1.33 -0.72
C ILE A 155 -28.53 -1.64 0.07
N VAL A 156 -29.48 -2.38 -0.52
CA VAL A 156 -30.74 -2.76 0.13
C VAL A 156 -30.47 -3.57 1.39
N ALA A 157 -29.56 -4.54 1.33
CA ALA A 157 -29.17 -5.34 2.49
C ALA A 157 -28.60 -4.47 3.62
N ILE A 158 -27.64 -3.58 3.32
CA ILE A 158 -27.02 -2.69 4.30
C ILE A 158 -28.06 -1.76 4.95
N CYS A 159 -28.93 -1.14 4.16
CA CYS A 159 -29.96 -0.24 4.66
C CYS A 159 -30.95 -0.98 5.56
N ASN A 160 -31.35 -2.21 5.20
CA ASN A 160 -32.23 -3.04 6.04
C ASN A 160 -31.55 -3.43 7.37
N ASP A 161 -30.27 -3.78 7.35
CA ASP A 161 -29.49 -4.10 8.55
C ASP A 161 -29.37 -2.88 9.48
N TRP A 162 -29.01 -1.70 8.94
CA TRP A 162 -28.96 -0.45 9.71
C TRP A 162 -30.32 -0.15 10.33
N ARG A 163 -31.39 -0.28 9.55
CA ARG A 163 -32.76 -0.04 10.00
C ARG A 163 -33.18 -0.96 11.14
N SER A 164 -32.84 -2.25 11.05
CA SER A 164 -33.06 -3.22 12.13
C SER A 164 -32.27 -2.85 13.38
N THR A 165 -31.05 -2.35 13.22
CA THR A 165 -30.18 -1.91 14.32
C THR A 165 -30.77 -0.69 15.05
N GLN A 166 -31.38 0.24 14.32
CA GLN A 166 -32.06 1.42 14.86
C GLN A 166 -33.50 1.16 15.34
N GLY A 167 -34.01 -0.07 15.19
CA GLY A 167 -35.36 -0.44 15.63
C GLY A 167 -36.50 0.21 14.85
N LEU A 168 -36.27 0.61 13.59
CA LEU A 168 -37.27 1.34 12.80
C LEU A 168 -38.30 0.38 12.13
N PRO A 169 -39.60 0.75 12.11
CA PRO A 169 -40.68 -0.09 11.58
C PRO A 169 -40.64 -0.26 10.05
N LEU A 170 -41.29 -1.32 9.53
CA LEU A 170 -41.52 -1.53 8.08
C LEU A 170 -42.73 -0.70 7.63
N GLY A 171 -42.68 -0.15 6.41
CA GLY A 171 -43.85 0.46 5.75
C GLY A 171 -43.77 1.98 5.60
N GLU A 172 -44.89 2.59 5.21
CA GLU A 172 -45.02 4.03 4.90
C GLU A 172 -44.68 4.96 6.08
N ASP A 173 -44.76 4.45 7.31
CA ASP A 173 -44.43 5.19 8.53
C ASP A 173 -42.94 5.07 8.93
N SER A 174 -42.10 4.42 8.13
CA SER A 174 -40.67 4.30 8.40
C SER A 174 -39.92 5.60 8.09
N LEU A 175 -38.94 5.94 8.93
CA LEU A 175 -38.04 7.07 8.66
C LEU A 175 -37.05 6.80 7.51
N LEU A 176 -36.97 5.54 7.04
CA LEU A 176 -36.11 5.13 5.94
C LEU A 176 -36.95 4.44 4.86
N ASP A 177 -37.02 5.07 3.69
CA ASP A 177 -37.57 4.49 2.46
C ASP A 177 -36.45 4.23 1.45
N ILE A 178 -36.49 3.07 0.80
CA ILE A 178 -35.45 2.63 -0.14
C ILE A 178 -36.07 2.48 -1.53
N ASP A 179 -35.98 3.53 -2.33
CA ASP A 179 -36.43 3.49 -3.72
C ASP A 179 -35.30 3.08 -4.67
N THR A 180 -35.44 1.90 -5.27
CA THR A 180 -34.53 1.37 -6.31
C THR A 180 -35.16 1.36 -7.71
N SER A 181 -36.37 1.89 -7.87
CA SER A 181 -37.16 1.84 -9.12
C SER A 181 -36.49 2.57 -10.29
N GLY A 182 -35.73 3.63 -10.02
CA GLY A 182 -34.92 4.35 -11.00
C GLY A 182 -33.68 3.60 -11.49
N SER A 183 -33.28 2.53 -10.81
CA SER A 183 -32.07 1.77 -11.11
C SER A 183 -32.39 0.56 -11.99
N GLN A 184 -32.72 0.82 -13.26
CA GLN A 184 -33.01 -0.23 -14.23
C GLN A 184 -31.70 -0.91 -14.70
N ARG A 185 -31.70 -2.25 -14.69
CA ARG A 185 -30.56 -3.00 -15.23
C ARG A 185 -30.48 -2.79 -16.74
N ALA A 186 -29.28 -2.50 -17.23
CA ALA A 186 -29.05 -2.36 -18.66
C ALA A 186 -29.44 -3.66 -19.40
N PRO A 187 -30.24 -3.61 -20.49
CA PRO A 187 -30.64 -4.79 -21.26
C PRO A 187 -29.44 -5.59 -21.76
N THR A 188 -28.35 -4.88 -22.07
CA THR A 188 -27.10 -5.45 -22.58
C THR A 188 -26.30 -6.18 -21.50
N TYR A 189 -26.46 -5.82 -20.22
CA TYR A 189 -25.70 -6.39 -19.11
C TYR A 189 -26.58 -6.59 -17.86
N PRO A 190 -27.51 -7.56 -17.87
CA PRO A 190 -28.49 -7.77 -16.81
C PRO A 190 -27.89 -8.30 -15.49
N GLN A 191 -26.62 -8.70 -15.49
CA GLN A 191 -25.90 -9.17 -14.31
C GLN A 191 -24.61 -8.36 -14.08
N LEU A 192 -24.56 -7.11 -14.54
CA LEU A 192 -23.40 -6.26 -14.33
C LEU A 192 -23.14 -6.10 -12.83
N LYS A 193 -22.08 -6.74 -12.34
CA LYS A 193 -21.57 -6.58 -10.99
C LYS A 193 -20.48 -5.52 -10.97
N ILE A 194 -20.39 -4.79 -9.86
CA ILE A 194 -19.29 -3.87 -9.62
C ILE A 194 -18.26 -4.54 -8.71
N ARG A 195 -16.98 -4.16 -8.86
CA ARG A 195 -15.95 -4.56 -7.90
C ARG A 195 -15.85 -3.51 -6.82
N PHE A 196 -16.29 -3.84 -5.62
CA PHE A 196 -16.27 -2.92 -4.48
C PHE A 196 -16.20 -3.69 -3.17
N GLU A 197 -15.51 -3.13 -2.17
CA GLU A 197 -15.38 -3.74 -0.85
C GLU A 197 -16.68 -3.55 -0.04
N PRO A 198 -17.39 -4.64 0.35
CA PRO A 198 -18.70 -4.53 1.02
C PRO A 198 -18.62 -3.77 2.35
N GLU A 199 -17.59 -4.02 3.15
CA GLU A 199 -17.37 -3.33 4.43
C GLU A 199 -17.16 -1.83 4.25
N HIS A 200 -16.49 -1.42 3.16
CA HIS A 200 -16.30 -0.01 2.85
C HIS A 200 -17.63 0.64 2.43
N LEU A 201 -18.44 -0.06 1.63
CA LEU A 201 -19.76 0.42 1.21
C LEU A 201 -20.69 0.58 2.41
N GLN A 202 -20.67 -0.39 3.32
CA GLN A 202 -21.41 -0.33 4.58
C GLN A 202 -21.03 0.90 5.40
N ARG A 203 -19.74 1.16 5.58
CA ARG A 203 -19.26 2.32 6.34
C ARG A 203 -19.68 3.65 5.71
N VAL A 204 -19.64 3.75 4.38
CA VAL A 204 -20.10 4.96 3.66
C VAL A 204 -21.61 5.15 3.84
N LEU A 205 -22.40 4.08 3.68
CA LEU A 205 -23.87 4.17 3.79
C LEU A 205 -24.32 4.47 5.22
N VAL A 206 -23.77 3.79 6.22
CA VAL A 206 -24.10 4.05 7.64
C VAL A 206 -23.80 5.51 7.99
N ASN A 207 -22.65 6.04 7.58
CA ASN A 207 -22.32 7.46 7.80
C ASN A 207 -23.27 8.46 7.12
N LEU A 208 -24.01 8.04 6.09
CA LEU A 208 -25.01 8.89 5.41
C LEU A 208 -26.41 8.74 6.03
N LEU A 209 -26.66 7.63 6.72
CA LEU A 209 -27.93 7.32 7.37
C LEU A 209 -28.00 7.82 8.83
N ASP A 210 -26.85 7.88 9.50
CA ASP A 210 -26.67 8.52 10.82
C ASP A 210 -26.74 10.06 10.72
#